data_AF-A0A411Z5K4-F1
#
_entry.id   AF-A0A411Z5K4-F1
#
_cell.length_a   1.000
_cell.length_b   1.000
_cell.length_c   1.000
_cell.angle_alpha   90.00
_cell.angle_beta   90.00
_cell.angle_gamma   90.00
#
_symmetry.space_group_name_H-M   'P 1'
#
loop_
_entity.id
_entity.type
_entity.pdbx_description
1 polymer ?
#
loop_
_entity_poly.entity_id
_entity_poly.type
_entity_poly.pdbx_seq_one_letter_code
_entity_poly.pdbx_strand_id
1 'polypeptide(L)'
;MFFTLCLAARGSDLLVREIDCLRRAVAQTRVERPFGIKAWVVLPDHLHCVWQLPVGDGDFALRWGAIKARFSMGMRRARTRPRHNRWELRRRGHGAHEQ
;
A
#
# COMPACT_ATOMS: atom_id res chain seq x y z
N MET A 1 -12.46 12.13 4.12
CA MET A 1 -11.24 12.57 4.85
C MET A 1 -10.02 12.38 3.96
N PHE A 2 -9.07 13.31 4.01
CA PHE A 2 -7.79 13.23 3.28
C PHE A 2 -6.66 12.90 4.25
N PHE A 3 -5.72 12.05 3.82
CA PHE A 3 -4.56 11.65 4.62
C PHE A 3 -3.29 11.68 3.78
N THR A 4 -2.20 12.08 4.43
CA THR A 4 -0.83 11.91 3.94
C THR A 4 -0.06 11.06 4.93
N LEU A 5 0.63 10.03 4.45
CA LEU A 5 1.52 9.22 5.28
C LEU A 5 2.91 9.16 4.64
N CYS A 6 3.91 9.66 5.38
CA CYS A 6 5.30 9.63 4.96
C CYS A 6 6.06 8.46 5.62
N LEU A 7 7.05 7.92 4.92
CA LEU A 7 8.06 7.05 5.50
C LEU A 7 8.95 7.84 6.45
N ALA A 8 9.35 7.21 7.56
CA ALA A 8 10.29 7.81 8.49
C ALA A 8 11.70 7.93 7.89
N ALA A 9 12.12 6.93 7.10
CA ALA A 9 13.39 6.94 6.38
C ALA A 9 13.25 7.75 5.08
N ARG A 10 13.84 8.95 5.06
CA ARG A 10 13.89 9.82 3.86
C ARG A 10 14.64 9.14 2.72
N GLY A 11 14.17 9.36 1.49
CA GLY A 11 14.74 8.78 0.26
C GLY A 11 14.46 7.29 0.07
N SER A 12 13.70 6.66 0.98
CA SER A 12 13.25 5.28 0.79
C SER A 12 12.13 5.20 -0.23
N ASP A 13 12.11 4.12 -1.00
CA ASP A 13 11.07 3.73 -1.97
C ASP A 13 10.21 2.56 -1.45
N LEU A 14 10.24 2.32 -0.13
CA LEU A 14 9.69 1.11 0.50
C LEU A 14 8.22 0.87 0.16
N LEU A 15 7.41 1.93 0.07
CA LEU A 15 5.98 1.81 -0.24
C LEU A 15 5.74 1.27 -1.65
N VAL A 16 6.56 1.68 -2.62
CA VAL A 16 6.48 1.23 -4.02
C VAL A 16 7.11 -0.15 -4.18
N ARG A 17 8.29 -0.37 -3.58
CA ARG A 17 8.98 -1.67 -3.62
C ARG A 17 8.12 -2.79 -3.04
N GLU A 18 7.45 -2.53 -1.92
CA GLU A 18 6.62 -3.51 -1.21
C GLU A 18 5.11 -3.25 -1.41
N ILE A 19 4.72 -2.74 -2.60
CA ILE A 19 3.33 -2.35 -2.89
C ILE A 19 2.33 -3.50 -2.70
N ASP A 20 2.72 -4.74 -3.01
CA ASP A 20 1.87 -5.91 -2.80
C ASP A 20 1.60 -6.15 -1.30
N CYS A 21 2.57 -5.87 -0.43
CA CYS A 21 2.40 -5.95 1.01
C CYS A 21 1.46 -4.86 1.52
N LEU A 22 1.62 -3.62 1.02
CA LEU A 22 0.74 -2.51 1.35
C LEU A 22 -0.71 -2.79 0.92
N ARG A 23 -0.92 -3.28 -0.32
CA ARG A 23 -2.23 -3.66 -0.84
C ARG A 23 -2.92 -4.71 0.03
N ARG A 24 -2.21 -5.76 0.44
CA ARG A 24 -2.75 -6.79 1.35
C ARG A 24 -3.11 -6.22 2.72
N ALA A 25 -2.25 -5.38 3.30
CA ALA A 25 -2.53 -4.75 4.59
C ALA A 25 -3.79 -3.88 4.54
N VAL A 26 -3.97 -3.10 3.47
CA VAL A 26 -5.17 -2.29 3.25
C VAL A 26 -6.40 -3.17 3.04
N ALA A 27 -6.33 -4.17 2.17
CA ALA A 27 -7.44 -5.07 1.88
C ALA A 27 -7.93 -5.81 3.14
N GLN A 28 -7.02 -6.39 3.91
CA GLN A 28 -7.37 -7.06 5.16
C GLN A 28 -7.99 -6.10 6.18
N THR A 29 -7.44 -4.89 6.29
CA THR A 29 -8.02 -3.88 7.19
C THR A 29 -9.44 -3.50 6.78
N ARG A 30 -9.72 -3.37 5.48
CA ARG A 30 -11.06 -3.05 4.98
C ARG A 30 -12.09 -4.14 5.24
N VAL A 31 -11.67 -5.41 5.26
CA VAL A 31 -12.56 -6.53 5.61
C VAL A 31 -12.99 -6.43 7.07
N GLU A 32 -12.05 -6.15 7.99
CA GLU A 32 -12.33 -6.11 9.43
C GLU A 32 -12.95 -4.78 9.89
N ARG A 33 -12.57 -3.67 9.26
CA ARG A 33 -12.96 -2.31 9.61
C ARG A 33 -13.32 -1.56 8.34
N PRO A 34 -14.55 -1.68 7.83
CA PRO A 34 -14.94 -1.15 6.53
C PRO A 34 -14.67 0.36 6.41
N PHE A 35 -14.16 0.76 5.24
CA PHE A 35 -14.11 2.14 4.78
C PHE A 35 -14.07 2.15 3.24
N GLY A 36 -14.64 3.19 2.65
CA GLY A 36 -14.57 3.45 1.21
C GLY A 36 -13.25 4.14 0.86
N ILE A 37 -12.61 3.69 -0.23
CA ILE A 37 -11.47 4.38 -0.82
C ILE A 37 -11.99 5.18 -2.00
N LYS A 38 -11.88 6.51 -1.95
CA LYS A 38 -12.22 7.40 -3.07
C LYS A 38 -11.02 7.66 -3.97
N ALA A 39 -9.85 7.83 -3.35
CA ALA A 39 -8.58 7.98 -4.05
C ALA A 39 -7.45 7.40 -3.22
N TRP A 40 -6.42 6.89 -3.88
CA TRP A 40 -5.18 6.44 -3.24
C TRP A 40 -4.03 6.54 -4.23
N VAL A 41 -2.99 7.29 -3.89
CA VAL A 41 -1.75 7.42 -4.66
C VAL A 41 -0.59 6.99 -3.77
N VAL A 42 0.32 6.17 -4.31
CA VAL A 42 1.52 5.72 -3.61
C VAL A 42 2.73 6.24 -4.37
N LEU A 43 3.55 7.02 -3.67
CA LEU A 43 4.84 7.52 -4.11
C LEU A 43 5.95 6.78 -3.34
N PRO A 44 7.22 6.88 -3.76
CA PRO A 44 8.32 6.18 -3.10
C PRO A 44 8.38 6.39 -1.57
N ASP A 45 8.29 7.65 -1.14
CA ASP A 45 8.49 8.10 0.23
C ASP A 45 7.20 8.46 0.98
N HIS A 46 6.08 8.62 0.29
CA HIS A 46 4.79 8.92 0.92
C HIS A 46 3.59 8.36 0.14
N LEU A 47 2.42 8.42 0.74
CA LEU A 47 1.15 8.16 0.08
C LEU A 47 0.16 9.27 0.42
N HIS A 48 -0.79 9.47 -0.50
CA HIS A 48 -1.97 10.29 -0.29
C HIS A 48 -3.20 9.44 -0.50
N CYS A 49 -4.21 9.61 0.35
CA CYS A 49 -5.49 8.93 0.11
C CYS A 49 -6.67 9.72 0.64
N VAL A 50 -7.82 9.45 0.03
CA VAL A 50 -9.12 9.99 0.40
C VAL A 50 -10.02 8.82 0.79
N TRP A 51 -10.45 8.80 2.04
CA TRP A 51 -11.39 7.80 2.54
C TRP A 51 -12.79 8.38 2.75
N GLN A 52 -13.78 7.56 2.48
CA GLN A 52 -15.15 7.72 2.98
C GLN A 52 -15.32 6.77 4.17
N LEU A 53 -15.61 7.32 5.34
CA LEU A 53 -15.86 6.52 6.54
C LEU A 53 -17.34 6.13 6.62
N PRO A 54 -17.68 5.00 7.28
CA PRO A 54 -19.06 4.64 7.56
C PRO A 54 -19.75 5.71 8.44
N VAL A 55 -21.05 5.84 8.28
CA VAL A 55 -21.86 6.69 9.17
C VAL A 55 -21.79 6.13 10.60
N GLY A 56 -21.55 6.98 11.58
CA GLY A 56 -21.44 6.58 12.99
C GLY A 56 -20.10 5.96 13.39
N ASP A 57 -19.13 5.82 12.47
CA ASP A 57 -17.78 5.31 12.77
C ASP A 57 -16.71 6.23 12.16
N GLY A 58 -16.19 7.11 13.01
CA GLY A 58 -15.13 8.06 12.67
C GLY A 58 -13.72 7.55 12.93
N ASP A 59 -13.51 6.29 13.35
CA ASP A 59 -12.22 5.84 13.85
C ASP A 59 -11.23 5.48 12.73
N PHE A 60 -10.73 6.52 12.06
CA PHE A 60 -9.67 6.40 11.06
C PHE A 60 -8.32 6.03 11.69
N ALA A 61 -8.09 6.39 12.96
CA ALA A 61 -6.82 6.17 13.65
C ALA A 61 -6.58 4.67 13.85
N LEU A 62 -7.60 3.94 14.30
CA LEU A 62 -7.54 2.49 14.46
C LEU A 62 -7.30 1.77 13.13
N ARG A 63 -7.94 2.22 12.05
CA ARG A 63 -7.71 1.68 10.69
C ARG A 63 -6.28 1.91 10.24
N TRP A 64 -5.74 3.11 10.42
CA TRP A 64 -4.35 3.41 10.10
C TRP A 64 -3.36 2.61 10.93
N GLY A 65 -3.60 2.48 12.24
CA GLY A 65 -2.79 1.66 13.13
C GLY A 65 -2.71 0.21 12.64
N ALA A 66 -3.86 -0.36 12.27
CA ALA A 66 -3.95 -1.73 11.78
C ALA A 66 -3.23 -1.92 10.43
N ILE A 67 -3.36 -0.97 9.49
CA ILE A 67 -2.62 -0.98 8.22
C ILE A 67 -1.11 -0.95 8.46
N LYS A 68 -0.62 -0.03 9.31
CA LYS A 68 0.80 0.11 9.63
C LYS A 68 1.37 -1.16 10.27
N ALA A 69 0.64 -1.73 11.23
CA ALA A 69 1.03 -2.95 11.92
C ALA A 69 1.14 -4.13 10.93
N ARG A 70 0.12 -4.33 10.09
CA ARG A 70 0.11 -5.39 9.06
C ARG A 70 1.23 -5.23 8.04
N PHE A 71 1.45 -4.01 7.54
CA PHE A 71 2.54 -3.73 6.60
C PHE A 71 3.90 -4.04 7.22
N SER A 72 4.15 -3.58 8.44
CA SER A 72 5.38 -3.84 9.19
C SER A 72 5.62 -5.34 9.43
N MET A 73 4.57 -6.08 9.79
CA MET A 73 4.63 -7.54 9.96
C MET A 73 4.90 -8.27 8.64
N GLY A 74 4.23 -7.85 7.55
CA GLY A 74 4.40 -8.45 6.23
C GLY A 74 5.81 -8.26 5.68
N MET A 75 6.42 -7.10 5.90
CA MET A 75 7.82 -6.84 5.51
C MET A 75 8.82 -7.72 6.26
N ARG A 76 8.62 -7.95 7.56
CA ARG A 76 9.45 -8.88 8.34
C ARG A 76 9.43 -10.29 7.75
N ARG A 77 8.26 -10.74 7.29
CA ARG A 77 8.07 -12.05 6.63
C ARG A 77 8.57 -12.09 5.19
N ALA A 78 8.53 -10.99 4.46
CA ALA A 78 9.02 -10.93 3.08
C ALA A 78 10.55 -10.99 3.01
N ARG A 79 11.24 -10.44 4.02
CA ARG A 79 12.71 -10.44 4.10
C ARG A 79 13.32 -11.83 4.26
N THR A 80 12.52 -12.84 4.60
CA THR A 80 12.93 -14.24 4.71
C THR A 80 12.64 -15.05 3.44
N ARG A 81 12.07 -14.45 2.38
CA ARG A 81 11.78 -15.11 1.10
C ARG A 81 12.68 -14.57 -0.02
N PRO A 82 13.15 -15.42 -0.95
CA PRO A 82 13.87 -14.97 -2.14
C PRO A 82 13.02 -13.98 -2.93
N ARG A 83 13.61 -12.84 -3.31
CA ARG A 83 12.92 -11.77 -4.03
C ARG A 83 12.87 -12.08 -5.53
N HIS A 84 11.66 -12.24 -6.08
CA HIS A 84 11.45 -12.18 -7.53
C HIS A 84 11.00 -10.76 -7.91
N ASN A 85 11.75 -10.11 -8.78
CA ASN A 85 11.53 -8.75 -9.26
C ASN A 85 10.40 -8.70 -10.29
N ARG A 86 9.17 -8.44 -9.80
CA ARG A 86 7.95 -8.26 -10.63
C ARG A 86 8.07 -7.18 -11.72
N TRP A 87 8.94 -6.18 -11.55
CA TRP A 87 9.19 -5.10 -12.51
C TRP A 87 9.81 -5.57 -13.84
N GLU A 88 10.48 -6.72 -13.83
CA GLU A 88 11.14 -7.27 -15.02
C GLU A 88 10.16 -8.01 -15.94
N LEU A 89 9.12 -8.63 -15.35
CA LEU A 89 8.05 -9.32 -16.07
C LEU A 89 7.17 -8.38 -16.89
N ARG A 90 6.97 -7.14 -16.43
CA ARG A 90 6.09 -6.17 -17.13
C ARG A 90 6.77 -5.47 -18.31
N ARG A 91 8.11 -5.46 -18.38
CA ARG A 91 8.88 -4.92 -19.51
C ARG A 91 8.91 -5.85 -20.73
N ARG A 92 8.67 -7.15 -20.55
CA ARG A 92 8.67 -8.13 -21.66
C ARG A 92 7.37 -8.17 -22.47
N GLY A 93 6.35 -7.39 -22.10
CA GLY A 93 5.04 -7.37 -22.78
C GLY A 93 4.77 -6.17 -23.70
N HIS A 94 5.69 -5.20 -23.78
CA HIS A 94 5.56 -4.01 -24.63
C HIS A 94 6.67 -4.00 -25.69
N GLY A 95 6.57 -4.92 -26.65
CA GLY A 95 7.52 -5.07 -27.75
C GLY A 95 7.03 -6.00 -28.84
N ALA A 96 5.78 -5.82 -29.29
CA ALA A 96 5.25 -6.46 -30.49
C ALA A 96 4.01 -5.69 -30.94
N HIS A 97 4.22 -4.66 -31.76
CA HIS A 97 3.36 -4.21 -32.87
C HIS A 97 3.84 -2.82 -33.30
N GLU A 98 4.86 -2.81 -34.16
CA GLU A 98 5.07 -1.75 -35.13
C GLU A 98 5.45 -2.42 -36.45
N GLN A 99 4.69 -2.03 -37.48
CA GLN A 99 4.66 -2.50 -38.88
C GLN A 99 3.70 -3.65 -39.17
#